data_AF-A0A179F3I7-F1
#
_entry.id   AF-A0A179F3I7-F1
#
_cell.length_a   1.000
_cell.length_b   1.000
_cell.length_c   1.000
_cell.angle_alpha   90.00
_cell.angle_beta   90.00
_cell.angle_gamma   90.00
#
_symmetry.space_group_name_H-M   'P 1'
#
loop_
_entity.id
_entity.type
_entity.pdbx_description
1 polymer ?
#
loop_
_entity_poly.entity_id
_entity_poly.type
_entity_poly.pdbx_seq_one_letter_code
_entity_poly.pdbx_strand_id
1 'polypeptide(L)'
;MDAGVQDERCTIIEENQKLKGTLAQPEHITGLSDQNIQTTFKKLAREVDNFSRVAWDKRKQFQWPLPDIVLQRDNIPKKLKLLIVQSSIWIILNDRIFRANSQYWCRRQRALTLSPDHIDGFHAWPEAGEDSEQRRYELVKKYFPATNRSQHGPSGDSRWEEYYEQSLRTAAIDIGDAVETVTNVDLVWAKEIVKFTAEFWMDLASQRYRARLYLPQEATKAQVARNWRSSNLLVLVIRPEVRQRGDAQGQRLNREQVVQRCHGEWNSSDKL
;
A
#
# COMPACT_ATOMS: atom_id res chain seq x y z
N MET A 1 -1.32 11.96 -64.21
CA MET A 1 -1.45 12.32 -62.78
C MET A 1 -1.94 11.08 -62.08
N ASP A 2 -1.08 10.53 -61.23
CA ASP A 2 -1.11 9.13 -60.80
C ASP A 2 -2.22 8.83 -59.80
N ALA A 3 -3.11 7.92 -60.18
CA ALA A 3 -4.12 7.35 -59.30
C ALA A 3 -3.51 6.72 -58.03
N GLY A 4 -2.27 6.22 -58.10
CA GLY A 4 -1.56 5.66 -56.94
C GLY A 4 -1.17 6.70 -55.89
N VAL A 5 -0.85 7.93 -56.28
CA VAL A 5 -0.50 9.01 -55.34
C VAL A 5 -1.72 9.54 -54.59
N GLN A 6 -2.90 9.43 -55.21
CA GLN A 6 -4.17 9.80 -54.61
C GLN A 6 -4.60 8.78 -53.53
N ASP A 7 -4.37 7.49 -53.79
CA ASP A 7 -4.73 6.38 -52.91
C ASP A 7 -3.86 6.37 -51.63
N GLU A 8 -2.54 6.53 -51.78
CA GLU A 8 -1.61 6.63 -50.64
C GLU A 8 -1.93 7.81 -49.71
N ARG A 9 -2.38 8.94 -50.28
CA ARG A 9 -2.80 10.10 -49.48
C ARG A 9 -4.05 9.82 -48.64
N CYS A 10 -5.02 9.07 -49.17
CA CYS A 10 -6.23 8.69 -48.43
C CYS A 10 -5.88 7.77 -47.26
N THR A 11 -5.03 6.76 -47.48
CA THR A 11 -4.59 5.83 -46.43
C THR A 11 -3.88 6.57 -45.30
N ILE A 12 -2.97 7.50 -45.62
CA ILE A 12 -2.25 8.29 -44.62
C ILE A 12 -3.19 9.20 -43.81
N ILE A 13 -4.24 9.76 -44.43
CA ILE A 13 -5.21 10.61 -43.73
C ILE A 13 -6.05 9.78 -42.77
N GLU A 14 -6.51 8.60 -43.19
CA GLU A 14 -7.29 7.68 -42.35
C GLU A 14 -6.45 7.15 -41.18
N GLU A 15 -5.20 6.78 -41.41
CA GLU A 15 -4.27 6.38 -40.34
C GLU A 15 -4.01 7.54 -39.38
N ASN A 16 -3.81 8.76 -39.86
CA ASN A 16 -3.64 9.92 -39.00
C ASN A 16 -4.90 10.27 -38.21
N GLN A 17 -6.10 10.09 -38.79
CA GLN A 17 -7.36 10.28 -38.07
C GLN A 17 -7.58 9.19 -37.02
N LYS A 18 -7.22 7.94 -37.32
CA LYS A 18 -7.27 6.83 -36.37
C LYS A 18 -6.26 7.02 -35.24
N LEU A 19 -5.04 7.44 -35.54
CA LEU A 19 -4.02 7.77 -34.55
C LEU A 19 -4.46 8.96 -33.69
N LYS A 20 -5.01 10.03 -34.30
CA LYS A 20 -5.59 11.17 -33.57
C LYS A 20 -6.77 10.76 -32.69
N GLY A 21 -7.67 9.89 -33.16
CA GLY A 21 -8.79 9.37 -32.36
C GLY A 21 -8.32 8.49 -31.20
N THR A 22 -7.22 7.77 -31.37
CA THR A 22 -6.59 6.94 -30.33
C THR A 22 -5.79 7.80 -29.32
N LEU A 23 -5.18 8.90 -29.78
CA LEU A 23 -4.52 9.92 -28.96
C LEU A 23 -5.50 10.84 -28.24
N ALA A 24 -6.74 10.97 -28.73
CA ALA A 24 -7.75 11.94 -28.28
C ALA A 24 -8.92 11.32 -27.52
N GLN A 25 -8.80 10.10 -27.00
CA GLN A 25 -9.54 9.78 -25.78
C GLN A 25 -8.65 10.13 -24.60
N PRO A 26 -8.65 11.39 -24.11
CA PRO A 26 -8.09 11.65 -22.81
C PRO A 26 -8.84 10.72 -21.86
N GLU A 27 -8.17 9.69 -21.37
CA GLU A 27 -8.62 8.98 -20.19
C GLU A 27 -8.83 10.09 -19.16
N HIS A 28 -10.09 10.42 -18.90
CA HIS A 28 -10.48 11.37 -17.87
C HIS A 28 -10.16 10.69 -16.53
N ILE A 29 -8.86 10.64 -16.22
CA ILE A 29 -8.36 10.24 -14.92
C ILE A 29 -8.72 11.41 -14.02
N THR A 30 -9.86 11.29 -13.35
CA THR A 30 -10.23 12.20 -12.27
C THR A 30 -9.18 12.02 -11.18
N GLY A 31 -8.19 12.92 -11.16
CA GLY A 31 -7.13 12.91 -10.17
C GLY A 31 -7.74 12.88 -8.77
N LEU A 32 -7.27 11.97 -7.93
CA LEU A 32 -7.71 11.88 -6.53
C LEU A 32 -7.20 13.11 -5.78
N SER A 33 -8.12 13.95 -5.30
CA SER A 33 -7.75 15.15 -4.56
C SER A 33 -7.16 14.81 -3.20
N ASP A 34 -6.25 15.66 -2.70
CA ASP A 34 -5.70 15.54 -1.34
C ASP A 34 -6.80 15.39 -0.27
N GLN A 35 -7.95 16.05 -0.45
CA GLN A 35 -9.10 15.94 0.45
C GLN A 35 -9.72 14.54 0.45
N ASN A 36 -9.82 13.90 -0.71
CA ASN A 36 -10.32 12.53 -0.83
C ASN A 36 -9.33 11.55 -0.21
N ILE A 37 -8.03 11.69 -0.50
CA ILE A 37 -6.96 10.89 0.12
C ILE A 37 -7.05 11.01 1.64
N GLN A 38 -7.14 12.24 2.14
CA GLN A 38 -7.22 12.52 3.56
C GLN A 38 -8.43 11.87 4.22
N THR A 39 -9.60 11.98 3.59
CA THR A 39 -10.86 11.46 4.14
C THR A 39 -10.82 9.94 4.24
N THR A 40 -10.38 9.26 3.18
CA THR A 40 -10.27 7.80 3.14
C THR A 40 -9.18 7.30 4.10
N PHE A 41 -8.01 7.96 4.13
CA PHE A 41 -6.94 7.60 5.05
C PHE A 41 -7.33 7.80 6.52
N LYS A 42 -8.04 8.87 6.87
CA LYS A 42 -8.60 9.08 8.21
C LYS A 42 -9.63 8.03 8.59
N LYS A 43 -10.42 7.53 7.62
CA LYS A 43 -11.32 6.41 7.86
C LYS A 43 -10.50 5.15 8.17
N LEU A 44 -9.49 4.82 7.34
CA LEU A 44 -8.62 3.66 7.57
C LEU A 44 -7.96 3.71 8.96
N ALA A 45 -7.39 4.87 9.32
CA ALA A 45 -6.75 5.03 10.62
C ALA A 45 -7.71 4.83 11.80
N ARG A 46 -8.99 5.22 11.66
CA ARG A 46 -10.02 4.96 12.67
C ARG A 46 -10.38 3.48 12.76
N GLU A 47 -10.49 2.78 11.62
CA GLU A 47 -10.74 1.33 11.64
C GLU A 47 -9.61 0.56 12.32
N VAL A 48 -8.35 0.92 12.02
CA VAL A 48 -7.18 0.32 12.69
C VAL A 48 -7.18 0.64 14.19
N ASP A 49 -7.47 1.89 14.59
CA ASP A 49 -7.58 2.27 16.01
C ASP A 49 -8.66 1.46 16.73
N ASN A 50 -9.86 1.38 16.15
CA ASN A 50 -10.98 0.63 16.70
C ASN A 50 -10.64 -0.85 16.88
N PHE A 51 -10.08 -1.48 15.85
CA PHE A 51 -9.67 -2.88 15.89
C PHE A 51 -8.51 -3.14 16.88
N SER A 52 -7.68 -2.14 17.15
CA SER A 52 -6.57 -2.26 18.11
C SER A 52 -7.00 -2.19 19.58
N ARG A 53 -8.25 -1.81 19.87
CA ARG A 53 -8.82 -1.69 21.24
C ARG A 53 -9.22 -3.03 21.86
N VAL A 54 -8.53 -4.11 21.51
CA VAL A 54 -8.79 -5.44 22.05
C VAL A 54 -8.35 -5.57 23.51
N ALA A 55 -9.13 -6.31 24.30
CA ALA A 55 -8.72 -6.71 25.63
C ALA A 55 -7.69 -7.84 25.56
N TRP A 56 -6.51 -7.61 26.14
CA TRP A 56 -5.45 -8.62 26.18
C TRP A 56 -5.79 -9.72 27.20
N ASP A 57 -5.81 -10.97 26.74
CA ASP A 57 -6.08 -12.16 27.56
C ASP A 57 -4.86 -12.53 28.40
N LYS A 58 -5.01 -12.45 29.73
CA LYS A 58 -3.96 -12.83 30.69
C LYS A 58 -3.52 -14.28 30.56
N ARG A 59 -4.38 -15.18 30.07
CA ARG A 59 -4.03 -16.59 29.83
C ARG A 59 -2.96 -16.74 28.74
N LYS A 60 -2.87 -15.75 27.84
CA LYS A 60 -1.88 -15.68 26.75
C LYS A 60 -0.64 -14.85 27.11
N GLN A 61 -0.46 -14.44 28.36
CA GLN A 61 0.62 -13.53 28.77
C GLN A 61 2.03 -13.98 28.35
N PHE A 62 2.28 -15.29 28.28
CA PHE A 62 3.56 -15.84 27.84
C PHE A 62 3.87 -15.59 26.35
N GLN A 63 2.84 -15.33 25.54
CA GLN A 63 2.95 -15.04 24.10
C GLN A 63 3.00 -13.53 23.81
N TRP A 64 2.73 -12.68 24.80
CA TRP A 64 2.69 -11.25 24.59
C TRP A 64 4.05 -10.71 24.09
N PRO A 65 4.03 -9.70 23.21
CA PRO A 65 5.25 -9.14 22.65
C PRO A 65 6.16 -8.50 23.71
N LEU A 66 5.57 -8.02 24.80
CA LEU A 66 6.28 -7.49 25.97
C LEU A 66 5.73 -8.12 27.26
N PRO A 67 6.59 -8.38 28.27
CA PRO A 67 6.15 -8.83 29.59
C PRO A 67 5.25 -7.81 30.27
N ASP A 68 4.24 -8.25 31.03
CA ASP A 68 3.31 -7.32 31.72
C ASP A 68 4.04 -6.36 32.66
N ILE A 69 5.12 -6.78 33.32
CA ILE A 69 5.92 -5.88 34.18
C ILE A 69 6.48 -4.67 33.42
N VAL A 70 6.83 -4.84 32.15
CA VAL A 70 7.29 -3.76 31.28
C VAL A 70 6.11 -2.88 30.87
N LEU A 71 4.97 -3.50 30.54
CA LEU A 71 3.75 -2.78 30.16
C LEU A 71 3.16 -1.94 31.31
N GLN A 72 3.39 -2.33 32.56
CA GLN A 72 2.93 -1.61 33.76
C GLN A 72 3.84 -0.45 34.18
N ARG A 73 5.10 -0.40 33.69
CA ARG A 73 6.03 0.71 34.00
C ARG A 73 5.63 2.02 33.33
N ASP A 74 4.88 1.93 32.23
CA ASP A 74 4.42 3.10 31.51
C ASP A 74 3.24 3.76 32.22
N ASN A 75 3.16 5.09 32.18
CA ASN A 75 2.13 5.85 32.91
C ASN A 75 0.69 5.51 32.45
N ILE A 76 0.52 4.87 31.29
CA ILE A 76 -0.77 4.49 30.72
C ILE A 76 -0.67 3.11 30.04
N PRO A 77 -0.68 1.99 30.80
CA PRO A 77 -0.50 0.63 30.26
C PRO A 77 -1.50 0.26 29.16
N LYS A 78 -2.74 0.76 29.28
CA LYS A 78 -3.80 0.57 28.27
C LYS A 78 -3.44 1.21 26.93
N LYS A 79 -2.81 2.38 26.95
CA LYS A 79 -2.39 3.09 25.73
C LYS A 79 -1.26 2.34 25.05
N LEU A 80 -0.25 1.88 25.80
CA LEU A 80 0.86 1.13 25.22
C LEU A 80 0.40 -0.17 24.55
N LYS A 81 -0.48 -0.95 25.21
CA LYS A 81 -1.07 -2.17 24.64
C LYS A 81 -1.79 -1.90 23.31
N LEU A 82 -2.58 -0.82 23.24
CA LEU A 82 -3.23 -0.39 22.01
C LEU A 82 -2.21 -0.05 20.93
N LEU A 83 -1.18 0.74 21.25
CA LEU A 83 -0.17 1.18 20.28
C LEU A 83 0.64 0.01 19.71
N ILE A 84 0.90 -1.04 20.48
CA ILE A 84 1.60 -2.24 20.01
C ILE A 84 0.78 -2.96 18.93
N VAL A 85 -0.51 -3.16 19.18
CA VAL A 85 -1.41 -3.81 18.22
C VAL A 85 -1.56 -2.95 16.97
N GLN A 86 -1.80 -1.65 17.15
CA GLN A 86 -1.91 -0.68 16.06
C GLN A 86 -0.66 -0.63 15.18
N SER A 87 0.52 -0.54 15.80
CA SER A 87 1.80 -0.56 15.09
C SER A 87 1.99 -1.85 14.31
N SER A 88 1.58 -2.98 14.90
CA SER A 88 1.71 -4.29 14.26
C SER A 88 0.88 -4.38 12.98
N ILE A 89 -0.36 -3.91 13.04
CA ILE A 89 -1.27 -3.85 11.89
C ILE A 89 -0.70 -2.94 10.80
N TRP A 90 -0.24 -1.74 11.14
CA TRP A 90 0.30 -0.80 10.16
C TRP A 90 1.51 -1.34 9.40
N ILE A 91 2.40 -2.04 10.11
CA ILE A 91 3.58 -2.65 9.51
C ILE A 91 3.18 -3.80 8.58
N ILE A 92 2.22 -4.65 8.98
CA ILE A 92 1.72 -5.73 8.12
C ILE A 92 1.03 -5.16 6.88
N LEU A 93 0.14 -4.16 7.03
CA LEU A 93 -0.51 -3.51 5.89
C LEU A 93 0.54 -2.88 4.97
N ASN A 94 1.55 -2.21 5.52
CA ASN A 94 2.64 -1.65 4.74
C ASN A 94 3.40 -2.72 3.95
N ASP A 95 3.79 -3.81 4.59
CA ASP A 95 4.57 -4.86 3.93
C ASP A 95 3.74 -5.66 2.92
N ARG A 96 2.48 -5.96 3.23
CA ARG A 96 1.61 -6.85 2.43
C ARG A 96 0.75 -6.14 1.38
N ILE A 97 0.49 -4.84 1.51
CA ILE A 97 -0.38 -4.11 0.58
C ILE A 97 0.39 -2.98 -0.10
N PHE A 98 0.92 -2.05 0.70
CA PHE A 98 1.56 -0.84 0.15
C PHE A 98 2.92 -1.14 -0.52
N ARG A 99 3.73 -2.04 0.06
CA ARG A 99 5.04 -2.46 -0.49
C ARG A 99 4.95 -3.70 -1.35
N ALA A 100 4.18 -4.72 -0.98
CA ALA A 100 4.14 -6.00 -1.71
C ALA A 100 3.84 -5.78 -3.20
N ASN A 101 2.87 -4.93 -3.52
CA ASN A 101 2.53 -4.59 -4.88
C ASN A 101 3.78 -4.14 -5.66
N SER A 102 4.59 -3.24 -5.12
CA SER A 102 5.84 -2.86 -5.76
C SER A 102 6.87 -3.98 -5.94
N GLN A 103 6.98 -4.89 -4.98
CA GLN A 103 7.97 -5.96 -5.02
C GLN A 103 7.58 -7.07 -5.98
N TYR A 104 6.29 -7.44 -6.02
CA TYR A 104 5.75 -8.37 -7.03
C TYR A 104 5.86 -7.76 -8.43
N TRP A 105 5.64 -6.45 -8.58
CA TRP A 105 5.84 -5.72 -9.84
C TRP A 105 7.30 -5.78 -10.31
N CYS A 106 8.28 -5.62 -9.41
CA CYS A 106 9.70 -5.70 -9.73
C CYS A 106 10.23 -7.13 -9.96
N ARG A 107 9.75 -8.14 -9.21
CA ARG A 107 10.23 -9.54 -9.33
C ARG A 107 9.93 -10.15 -10.70
N ARG A 108 8.77 -9.85 -11.29
CA ARG A 108 8.43 -10.34 -12.64
C ARG A 108 9.17 -9.60 -13.75
N GLN A 109 9.55 -8.33 -13.53
CA GLN A 109 10.45 -7.60 -14.44
C GLN A 109 11.86 -8.18 -14.45
N ARG A 110 12.44 -8.57 -13.31
CA ARG A 110 13.75 -9.25 -13.28
C ARG A 110 13.77 -10.57 -14.05
N ALA A 111 12.65 -11.30 -14.10
CA ALA A 111 12.54 -12.51 -14.92
C ALA A 111 12.55 -12.23 -16.44
N LEU A 112 12.29 -10.98 -16.86
CA LEU A 112 12.18 -10.57 -18.26
C LEU A 112 13.33 -9.64 -18.72
N THR A 113 14.03 -8.97 -17.81
CA THR A 113 15.11 -8.02 -18.11
C THR A 113 16.24 -8.09 -17.07
N LEU A 114 17.20 -8.98 -17.32
CA LEU A 114 18.63 -8.92 -16.96
C LEU A 114 19.15 -8.97 -15.49
N SER A 115 20.26 -9.71 -15.41
CA SER A 115 21.42 -9.85 -14.51
C SER A 115 21.27 -10.16 -13.00
N PRO A 116 21.99 -11.18 -12.47
CA PRO A 116 21.88 -11.63 -11.06
C PRO A 116 22.61 -10.75 -10.04
N ASP A 117 23.39 -9.76 -10.44
CA ASP A 117 24.45 -9.20 -9.58
C ASP A 117 24.02 -8.05 -8.64
N HIS A 118 22.72 -7.82 -8.41
CA HIS A 118 22.25 -6.86 -7.42
C HIS A 118 21.40 -7.57 -6.36
N ILE A 119 22.10 -8.39 -5.59
CA ILE A 119 21.66 -9.03 -4.36
C ILE A 119 22.21 -8.19 -3.20
N ASP A 120 21.66 -7.00 -2.98
CA ASP A 120 21.54 -6.50 -1.62
C ASP A 120 20.53 -5.36 -1.49
N GLY A 121 19.73 -5.42 -0.42
CA GLY A 121 19.05 -4.29 0.20
C GLY A 121 18.10 -3.44 -0.66
N PHE A 122 16.80 -3.72 -0.55
CA PHE A 122 15.68 -2.91 -1.07
C PHE A 122 15.53 -2.88 -2.60
N HIS A 123 14.40 -3.44 -3.06
CA HIS A 123 13.84 -3.20 -4.38
C HIS A 123 13.48 -1.72 -4.53
N ALA A 124 14.47 -0.90 -4.89
CA ALA A 124 14.24 0.51 -5.20
C ALA A 124 13.37 0.56 -6.45
N TRP A 125 12.16 1.09 -6.31
CA TRP A 125 11.42 1.58 -7.46
C TRP A 125 12.34 2.41 -8.36
N PRO A 126 12.19 2.35 -9.69
CA PRO A 126 12.82 3.35 -10.55
C PRO A 126 12.49 4.75 -10.04
N GLU A 127 13.41 5.69 -10.23
CA GLU A 127 13.19 7.08 -9.87
C GLU A 127 11.87 7.58 -10.48
N ALA A 128 11.15 8.44 -9.75
CA ALA A 128 9.84 8.91 -10.19
C ALA A 128 10.01 9.84 -11.39
N GLY A 129 9.82 9.28 -12.58
CA GLY A 129 9.75 9.98 -13.87
C GLY A 129 8.49 9.58 -14.64
N GLU A 130 8.13 10.36 -15.65
CA GLU A 130 6.89 10.21 -16.42
C GLU A 130 6.71 8.78 -16.95
N ASP A 131 7.73 8.23 -17.63
CA ASP A 131 7.70 6.85 -18.14
C ASP A 131 7.51 5.80 -17.04
N SER A 132 8.09 6.03 -15.87
CA SER A 132 8.00 5.11 -14.74
C SER A 132 6.59 5.12 -14.12
N GLU A 133 5.96 6.28 -14.05
CA GLU A 133 4.61 6.45 -13.52
C GLU A 133 3.56 5.98 -14.51
N GLN A 134 3.73 6.26 -15.80
CA GLN A 134 2.87 5.71 -16.85
C GLN A 134 2.92 4.18 -16.82
N ARG A 135 4.11 3.59 -16.73
CA ARG A 135 4.25 2.13 -16.63
C ARG A 135 3.59 1.58 -15.37
N ARG A 136 3.75 2.24 -14.22
CA ARG A 136 3.05 1.86 -12.99
C ARG A 136 1.54 1.90 -13.18
N TYR A 137 1.02 2.99 -13.74
CA TYR A 137 -0.40 3.18 -13.99
C TYR A 137 -0.97 2.05 -14.86
N GLU A 138 -0.33 1.76 -16.00
CA GLU A 138 -0.75 0.68 -16.90
C GLU A 138 -0.73 -0.71 -16.24
N LEU A 139 0.22 -0.94 -15.32
CA LEU A 139 0.28 -2.19 -14.56
C LEU A 139 -0.86 -2.28 -13.55
N VAL A 140 -1.11 -1.21 -12.80
CA VAL A 140 -2.17 -1.14 -11.79
C VAL A 140 -3.55 -1.29 -12.44
N LYS A 141 -3.74 -0.70 -13.62
CA LYS A 141 -4.98 -0.79 -14.42
C LYS A 141 -5.42 -2.23 -14.70
N LYS A 142 -4.47 -3.17 -14.83
CA LYS A 142 -4.78 -4.61 -15.01
C LYS A 142 -5.50 -5.25 -13.82
N TYR A 143 -5.40 -4.66 -12.64
CA TYR A 143 -6.04 -5.13 -11.43
C TYR A 143 -7.40 -4.48 -11.17
N PHE A 144 -7.81 -3.44 -11.91
CA PHE A 144 -9.12 -2.80 -11.73
C PHE A 144 -10.32 -3.75 -11.89
N PRO A 145 -10.31 -4.73 -12.82
CA PRO A 145 -11.39 -5.71 -12.88
C PRO A 145 -11.52 -6.52 -11.58
N ALA A 146 -10.39 -6.83 -10.92
CA ALA A 146 -10.37 -7.59 -9.67
C ALA A 146 -10.93 -6.79 -8.49
N THR A 147 -10.74 -5.47 -8.47
CA THR A 147 -11.28 -4.59 -7.40
C THR A 147 -12.76 -4.27 -7.61
N ASN A 148 -13.23 -4.19 -8.86
CA ASN A 148 -14.60 -3.77 -9.21
C ASN A 148 -15.57 -4.94 -9.48
N ARG A 149 -15.40 -6.07 -8.77
CA ARG A 149 -16.23 -7.28 -8.92
C ARG A 149 -17.73 -7.03 -8.82
N SER A 150 -18.16 -6.01 -8.10
CA SER A 150 -19.58 -5.64 -7.95
C SER A 150 -20.23 -5.11 -9.23
N GLN A 151 -19.45 -4.66 -10.22
CA GLN A 151 -19.99 -3.95 -11.38
C GLN A 151 -19.84 -4.70 -12.72
N HIS A 152 -18.83 -5.56 -12.90
CA HIS A 152 -18.43 -6.03 -14.24
C HIS A 152 -18.49 -7.55 -14.46
N GLY A 153 -18.99 -8.33 -13.49
CA GLY A 153 -19.00 -9.80 -13.60
C GLY A 153 -17.58 -10.40 -13.60
N PRO A 154 -17.45 -11.75 -13.65
CA PRO A 154 -16.15 -12.40 -13.70
C PRO A 154 -15.40 -12.00 -14.98
N SER A 155 -14.22 -11.39 -14.82
CA SER A 155 -13.37 -11.01 -15.95
C SER A 155 -12.64 -12.25 -16.49
N GLY A 156 -12.34 -12.26 -17.80
CA GLY A 156 -11.68 -13.41 -18.45
C GLY A 156 -10.25 -13.69 -17.99
N ASP A 157 -9.62 -12.81 -17.19
CA ASP A 157 -8.24 -12.97 -16.72
C ASP A 157 -8.19 -13.34 -15.23
N SER A 158 -8.72 -14.54 -14.92
CA SER A 158 -8.90 -15.11 -13.57
C SER A 158 -7.64 -15.10 -12.69
N ARG A 159 -6.44 -15.03 -13.29
CA ARG A 159 -5.17 -15.13 -12.58
C ARG A 159 -4.86 -13.91 -11.72
N TRP A 160 -5.17 -12.69 -12.17
CA TRP A 160 -4.90 -11.47 -11.38
C TRP A 160 -5.84 -11.36 -10.19
N GLU A 161 -7.08 -11.81 -10.36
CA GLU A 161 -8.05 -11.88 -9.29
C GLU A 161 -7.59 -12.85 -8.19
N GLU A 162 -7.10 -14.03 -8.57
CA GLU A 162 -6.58 -15.01 -7.61
C GLU A 162 -5.41 -14.45 -6.81
N TYR A 163 -4.46 -13.77 -7.46
CA TYR A 163 -3.33 -13.15 -6.76
C TYR A 163 -3.75 -12.02 -5.83
N TYR A 164 -4.69 -11.17 -6.27
CA TYR A 164 -5.22 -10.10 -5.44
C TYR A 164 -5.88 -10.69 -4.18
N GLU A 165 -6.80 -11.63 -4.35
CA GLU A 165 -7.48 -12.31 -3.24
C GLU A 165 -6.52 -13.06 -2.32
N GLN A 166 -5.50 -13.72 -2.88
CA GLN A 166 -4.47 -14.38 -2.08
C GLN A 166 -3.67 -13.37 -1.26
N SER A 167 -3.31 -12.21 -1.82
CA SER A 167 -2.61 -11.16 -1.08
C SER A 167 -3.46 -10.60 0.06
N LEU A 168 -4.75 -10.38 -0.17
CA LEU A 168 -5.68 -9.95 0.89
C LEU A 168 -5.80 -11.02 1.98
N ARG A 169 -5.94 -12.29 1.59
CA ARG A 169 -6.04 -13.40 2.54
C ARG A 169 -4.79 -13.50 3.41
N THR A 170 -3.60 -13.44 2.80
CA THR A 170 -2.34 -13.49 3.55
C THR A 170 -2.20 -12.30 4.49
N ALA A 171 -2.53 -11.08 4.05
CA ALA A 171 -2.50 -9.90 4.92
C ALA A 171 -3.45 -10.03 6.12
N ALA A 172 -4.65 -10.56 5.90
CA ALA A 172 -5.64 -10.75 6.96
C ALA A 172 -5.21 -11.84 7.96
N ILE A 173 -4.60 -12.93 7.48
CA ILE A 173 -4.04 -13.98 8.34
C ILE A 173 -2.90 -13.41 9.18
N ASP A 174 -1.95 -12.70 8.58
CA ASP A 174 -0.83 -12.10 9.31
C ASP A 174 -1.28 -11.12 10.40
N ILE A 175 -2.31 -10.31 10.11
CA ILE A 175 -2.94 -9.44 11.13
C ILE A 175 -3.59 -10.28 12.21
N GLY A 176 -4.35 -11.31 11.82
CA GLY A 176 -4.98 -12.27 12.75
C GLY A 176 -3.95 -12.87 13.70
N ASP A 177 -2.89 -13.46 13.17
CA ASP A 177 -1.80 -14.08 13.92
C ASP A 177 -1.14 -13.08 14.88
N ALA A 178 -0.87 -11.84 14.42
CA ALA A 178 -0.25 -10.81 15.24
C ALA A 178 -1.13 -10.44 16.45
N VAL A 179 -2.44 -10.30 16.26
CA VAL A 179 -3.37 -9.97 17.34
C VAL A 179 -3.74 -11.20 18.19
N GLU A 180 -3.69 -12.40 17.61
CA GLU A 180 -3.94 -13.66 18.32
C GLU A 180 -2.91 -13.92 19.43
N THR A 181 -1.72 -13.33 19.33
CA THR A 181 -0.72 -13.35 20.41
C THR A 181 -1.22 -12.71 21.71
N VAL A 182 -2.18 -11.79 21.65
CA VAL A 182 -2.67 -11.05 22.81
C VAL A 182 -4.13 -11.36 23.16
N THR A 183 -4.95 -11.80 22.21
CA THR A 183 -6.37 -12.12 22.45
C THR A 183 -6.89 -13.15 21.45
N ASN A 184 -8.17 -13.52 21.48
CA ASN A 184 -8.79 -14.27 20.37
C ASN A 184 -9.40 -13.27 19.40
N VAL A 185 -9.18 -13.46 18.10
CA VAL A 185 -9.61 -12.51 17.07
C VAL A 185 -10.55 -13.17 16.08
N ASP A 186 -11.59 -12.44 15.73
CA ASP A 186 -12.42 -12.72 14.57
C ASP A 186 -11.70 -12.21 13.30
N LEU A 187 -11.32 -13.15 12.43
CA LEU A 187 -10.68 -12.84 11.15
C LEU A 187 -11.57 -12.04 10.20
N VAL A 188 -12.89 -11.96 10.42
CA VAL A 188 -13.80 -11.16 9.58
C VAL A 188 -13.40 -9.69 9.58
N TRP A 189 -13.13 -9.11 10.75
CA TRP A 189 -12.74 -7.70 10.88
C TRP A 189 -11.37 -7.42 10.23
N ALA A 190 -10.41 -8.34 10.39
CA ALA A 190 -9.11 -8.22 9.73
C ALA A 190 -9.26 -8.21 8.19
N LYS A 191 -10.13 -9.07 7.65
CA LYS A 191 -10.44 -9.10 6.20
C LYS A 191 -11.07 -7.79 5.72
N GLU A 192 -11.98 -7.21 6.50
CA GLU A 192 -12.61 -5.93 6.15
C GLU A 192 -11.60 -4.77 6.10
N ILE A 193 -10.73 -4.66 7.11
CA ILE A 193 -9.66 -3.64 7.14
C ILE A 193 -8.71 -3.81 5.96
N VAL A 194 -8.28 -5.05 5.69
CA VAL A 194 -7.38 -5.36 4.58
C VAL A 194 -8.01 -5.03 3.23
N LYS A 195 -9.28 -5.41 3.04
CA LYS A 195 -10.03 -5.09 1.81
C LYS A 195 -10.14 -3.57 1.61
N PHE A 196 -10.57 -2.84 2.64
CA PHE A 196 -10.66 -1.39 2.58
C PHE A 196 -9.31 -0.72 2.30
N THR A 197 -8.23 -1.25 2.91
CA THR A 197 -6.86 -0.76 2.67
C THR A 197 -6.41 -0.99 1.24
N ALA A 198 -6.70 -2.17 0.68
CA ALA A 198 -6.34 -2.51 -0.67
C ALA A 198 -7.11 -1.67 -1.70
N GLU A 199 -8.41 -1.46 -1.51
CA GLU A 199 -9.21 -0.55 -2.34
C GLU A 199 -8.62 0.87 -2.31
N PHE A 200 -8.36 1.42 -1.12
CA PHE A 200 -7.73 2.73 -0.98
C PHE A 200 -6.35 2.80 -1.66
N TRP A 201 -5.54 1.75 -1.54
CA TRP A 201 -4.24 1.71 -2.19
C TRP A 201 -4.36 1.63 -3.71
N MET A 202 -5.34 0.89 -4.23
CA MET A 202 -5.61 0.81 -5.67
C MET A 202 -6.08 2.15 -6.23
N ASP A 203 -6.89 2.90 -5.48
CA ASP A 203 -7.27 4.27 -5.83
C ASP A 203 -6.04 5.18 -5.90
N LEU A 204 -5.11 5.08 -4.94
CA LEU A 204 -3.85 5.84 -4.98
C LEU A 204 -2.91 5.41 -6.11
N ALA A 205 -2.79 4.10 -6.31
CA ALA A 205 -1.93 3.52 -7.33
C ALA A 205 -2.50 3.70 -8.75
N SER A 206 -3.75 4.10 -8.90
CA SER A 206 -4.34 4.49 -10.18
C SER A 206 -4.05 5.95 -10.57
N GLN A 207 -3.37 6.71 -9.71
CA GLN A 207 -3.08 8.10 -9.99
C GLN A 207 -1.79 8.25 -10.80
N ARG A 208 -1.60 9.39 -11.47
CA ARG A 208 -0.37 9.72 -12.23
C ARG A 208 0.80 10.18 -11.34
N TYR A 209 0.55 10.45 -10.07
CA TYR A 209 1.57 10.70 -9.06
C TYR A 209 1.86 9.44 -8.25
N ARG A 210 3.00 9.42 -7.57
CA ARG A 210 3.39 8.29 -6.74
C ARG A 210 3.05 8.55 -5.27
N ALA A 211 2.04 7.86 -4.76
CA ALA A 211 1.76 7.83 -3.32
C ALA A 211 2.58 6.74 -2.61
N ARG A 212 2.96 6.99 -1.35
CA ARG A 212 3.61 6.00 -0.48
C ARG A 212 3.17 6.20 0.96
N LEU A 213 3.01 5.10 1.70
CA LEU A 213 3.06 5.15 3.14
C LEU A 213 4.52 5.16 3.59
N TYR A 214 4.84 6.14 4.42
CA TYR A 214 6.11 6.24 5.10
C TYR A 214 5.92 5.76 6.54
N LEU A 215 6.85 4.93 7.03
CA LEU A 215 6.98 4.52 8.42
C LEU A 215 8.45 4.68 8.84
N PRO A 216 8.75 5.00 10.11
CA PRO A 216 10.11 4.99 10.64
C PRO A 216 10.79 3.64 10.39
N GLN A 217 12.06 3.67 9.98
CA GLN A 217 12.82 2.45 9.72
C GLN A 217 13.01 1.61 10.98
N GLU A 218 13.09 2.29 12.12
CA GLU A 218 13.24 1.71 13.45
C GLU A 218 12.02 0.85 13.80
N ALA A 219 10.81 1.33 13.46
CA ALA A 219 9.57 0.59 13.71
C ALA A 219 9.50 -0.70 12.90
N THR A 220 9.92 -0.66 11.63
CA THR A 220 9.92 -1.84 10.75
C THR A 220 10.95 -2.88 11.17
N LYS A 221 12.14 -2.47 11.61
CA LYS A 221 13.20 -3.38 12.10
C LYS A 221 12.81 -4.09 13.40
N ALA A 222 12.18 -3.37 14.33
CA ALA A 222 11.80 -3.91 15.63
C ALA A 222 10.79 -5.07 15.55
N GLN A 223 9.83 -4.98 14.62
CA GLN A 223 8.79 -6.00 14.48
C GLN A 223 9.26 -7.26 13.72
N VAL A 224 10.09 -7.10 12.69
CA VAL A 224 10.62 -8.24 11.90
C VAL A 224 11.45 -9.18 12.77
N ALA A 225 12.17 -8.64 13.76
CA ALA A 225 12.97 -9.45 14.66
C ALA A 225 12.11 -10.32 15.62
N ARG A 226 10.80 -10.04 15.78
CA ARG A 226 9.93 -10.54 16.88
C ARG A 226 10.58 -10.45 18.28
N ASN A 227 11.71 -9.76 18.38
CA ASN A 227 12.60 -9.68 19.53
C ASN A 227 12.58 -8.25 20.05
N TRP A 228 11.38 -7.79 20.41
CA TRP A 228 11.20 -6.54 21.15
C TRP A 228 12.03 -6.52 22.44
N ARG A 229 12.38 -7.70 22.96
CA ARG A 229 13.25 -7.90 24.14
C ARG A 229 14.70 -7.45 23.96
N SER A 230 15.16 -7.26 22.71
CA SER A 230 16.57 -6.96 22.40
C SER A 230 16.80 -5.52 21.96
N SER A 231 15.74 -4.76 21.67
CA SER A 231 15.85 -3.38 21.22
C SER A 231 15.73 -2.43 22.40
N ASN A 232 16.75 -1.60 22.61
CA ASN A 232 16.71 -0.52 23.61
C ASN A 232 15.72 0.60 23.21
N LEU A 233 15.26 0.62 21.96
CA LEU A 233 14.35 1.61 21.42
C LEU A 233 13.07 0.94 20.92
N LEU A 234 11.93 1.31 21.50
CA LEU A 234 10.61 0.92 21.00
C LEU A 234 10.02 2.08 20.20
N VAL A 235 9.91 1.91 18.88
CA VAL A 235 9.20 2.85 18.01
C VAL A 235 7.87 2.22 17.60
N LEU A 236 6.77 2.76 18.13
CA LEU A 236 5.41 2.34 17.81
C LEU A 236 4.76 3.33 16.85
N VAL A 237 4.19 2.78 15.78
CA VAL A 237 3.46 3.54 14.78
C VAL A 237 2.02 3.72 15.24
N ILE A 238 1.63 4.95 15.55
CA ILE A 238 0.24 5.31 15.85
C ILE A 238 -0.50 5.48 14.51
N ARG A 239 0.08 6.28 13.61
CA ARG A 239 -0.46 6.52 12.28
C ARG A 239 0.68 6.74 11.29
N PRO A 240 0.69 6.06 10.12
CA PRO A 240 1.71 6.29 9.12
C PRO A 240 1.54 7.65 8.44
N GLU A 241 2.60 8.10 7.77
CA GLU A 241 2.57 9.33 6.98
C GLU A 241 2.26 8.98 5.52
N VAL A 242 1.33 9.71 4.90
CA VAL A 242 1.08 9.57 3.46
C VAL A 242 1.90 10.63 2.73
N ARG A 243 2.84 10.19 1.90
CA ARG A 243 3.62 11.05 1.02
C ARG A 243 3.20 10.86 -0.42
N GLN A 244 3.26 11.93 -1.20
CA GLN A 244 3.08 11.89 -2.64
C GLN A 244 4.26 12.54 -3.35
N ARG A 245 4.66 11.97 -4.48
CA ARG A 245 5.58 12.58 -5.43
C ARG A 245 4.83 12.99 -6.68
N GLY A 246 4.91 14.27 -6.99
CA GLY A 246 4.12 14.92 -8.02
C GLY A 246 2.72 15.33 -7.56
N ASP A 247 2.01 15.99 -8.47
CA ASP A 247 0.66 16.48 -8.26
C ASP A 247 -0.41 15.60 -8.95
N ALA A 248 -1.68 15.95 -8.76
CA ALA A 248 -2.81 15.21 -9.35
C ALA A 248 -2.74 15.07 -10.89
N GLN A 249 -1.94 15.89 -11.58
CA GLN A 249 -1.74 15.83 -13.02
C GLN A 249 -0.53 14.95 -13.42
N GLY A 250 0.21 14.41 -12.45
CA GLY A 250 1.45 13.65 -12.69
C GLY A 250 2.65 14.55 -12.98
N GLN A 251 2.56 15.86 -12.71
CA GLN A 251 3.68 16.78 -12.87
C GLN A 251 4.51 16.85 -11.59
N ARG A 252 5.71 17.43 -11.65
CA ARG A 252 6.58 17.68 -10.47
C ARG A 252 6.97 16.42 -9.69
N LEU A 253 7.18 15.30 -10.37
CA LEU A 253 7.53 14.00 -9.78
C LEU A 253 8.85 14.01 -8.97
N ASN A 254 9.69 15.03 -9.18
CA ASN A 254 10.91 15.28 -8.41
C ASN A 254 10.66 15.85 -7.00
N ARG A 255 9.43 16.29 -6.69
CA ARG A 255 9.07 16.84 -5.38
C ARG A 255 8.25 15.83 -4.60
N GLU A 256 8.71 15.52 -3.40
CA GLU A 256 7.97 14.71 -2.43
C GLU A 256 7.35 15.64 -1.38
N GLN A 257 6.06 15.45 -1.12
CA GLN A 257 5.33 16.22 -0.12
C GLN A 257 4.41 15.32 0.70
N VAL A 258 4.17 15.72 1.95
CA VAL A 258 3.18 15.05 2.79
C VAL A 258 1.79 15.48 2.33
N VAL A 259 0.89 14.52 2.11
CA VAL A 259 -0.50 14.82 1.79
C VAL A 259 -1.11 15.59 2.96
N GLN A 260 -1.84 16.66 2.65
CA GLN A 260 -2.32 17.58 3.67
C GLN A 260 -3.06 16.85 4.81
N ARG A 261 -2.63 17.10 6.06
CA ARG A 261 -3.21 16.49 7.28
C ARG A 261 -3.13 14.95 7.34
N CYS A 262 -2.22 14.35 6.57
CA CYS A 262 -1.85 12.93 6.63
C CYS A 262 -0.43 12.74 7.21
N HIS A 263 -0.05 13.60 8.15
CA HIS A 263 1.23 13.50 8.86
C HIS A 263 1.29 12.25 9.73
N GLY A 264 2.48 11.66 9.78
CA GLY A 264 2.74 10.50 10.63
C GLY A 264 2.73 10.85 12.10
N GLU A 265 2.37 9.87 12.93
CA GLU A 265 2.38 9.95 14.38
C GLU A 265 3.03 8.68 14.94
N TRP A 266 4.06 8.87 15.75
CA TRP A 266 4.90 7.79 16.27
C TRP A 266 5.18 8.03 17.75
N ASN A 267 5.36 6.95 18.50
CA ASN A 267 5.82 6.98 19.88
C ASN A 267 7.17 6.30 19.96
N SER A 268 8.22 7.04 20.29
CA SER A 268 9.54 6.51 20.58
C SER A 268 9.75 6.51 22.10
N SER A 269 9.89 5.32 22.69
CA SER A 269 10.32 5.19 24.08
C SER A 269 11.74 4.65 24.13
N ASP A 270 12.65 5.46 24.68
CA ASP A 270 14.05 5.10 24.94
C ASP A 270 14.21 4.25 26.23
N LYS A 271 13.10 3.93 26.93
CA LYS A 271 13.13 3.36 28.29
C LYS A 271 12.11 2.23 28.46
N LEU A 272 12.44 1.02 28.02
CA LEU A 272 11.74 -0.22 28.44
C LEU A 272 12.66 -1.11 29.27
#